data_AF-A0A7K1H8E8-F1
#
_entry.id   AF-A0A7K1H8E8-F1
#
_cell.length_a   1.000
_cell.length_b   1.000
_cell.length_c   1.000
_cell.angle_alpha   90.00
_cell.angle_beta   90.00
_cell.angle_gamma   90.00
#
_symmetry.space_group_name_H-M   'P 1'
#
loop_
_entity.id
_entity.type
_entity.pdbx_description
1 polymer ?
#
loop_
_entity_poly.entity_id
_entity_poly.type
_entity_poly.pdbx_seq_one_letter_code
_entity_poly.pdbx_strand_id
1 'polypeptide(L)'
;MTASISTMDEAMADDSEAGEDEFSMVLKPGHEHAAPDMYPRLGNISAGLMNTAVLRAEEPTRPEYVTVPLRRFRGTVDETDLKTSVAVSRWNQLWEAAQFRRRIFGEEDLPGPLYRVADRGDVNVVFVPRTASRYYEYAPLFHLLPRAALERHGLPLLRYGEWPFLTQLGDIEDAVPADFHSRLSRAWAGTVWRPSRPVRPARHRP
;
A
#
# COMPACT_ATOMS: atom_id res chain seq x y z
N MET A 1 10.08 62.94 9.34
CA MET A 1 10.01 61.65 10.06
C MET A 1 10.26 60.56 9.04
N THR A 2 11.47 60.01 9.07
CA THR A 2 12.02 59.11 8.07
C THR A 2 11.96 57.71 8.64
N ALA A 3 11.09 56.85 8.10
CA ALA A 3 11.03 55.45 8.52
C ALA A 3 12.08 54.67 7.70
N SER A 4 13.12 54.20 8.39
CA SER A 4 14.11 53.28 7.83
C SER A 4 13.48 51.90 7.71
N ILE A 5 13.41 51.38 6.48
CA ILE A 5 13.09 49.97 6.23
C ILE A 5 14.41 49.22 6.41
N SER A 6 14.54 48.52 7.55
CA SER A 6 15.66 47.65 7.84
C SER A 6 15.54 46.39 6.98
N THR A 7 16.42 46.26 6.00
CA THR A 7 16.64 45.03 5.23
C THR A 7 17.15 43.96 6.19
N MET A 8 16.29 42.99 6.55
CA MET A 8 16.75 41.74 7.16
C MET A 8 17.06 40.76 6.04
N ASP A 9 18.34 40.72 5.73
CA ASP A 9 19.02 39.72 4.92
C ASP A 9 19.12 38.43 5.76
N GLU A 10 18.04 37.65 5.79
CA GLU A 10 18.09 36.29 6.33
C GLU A 10 18.46 35.35 5.18
N ALA A 11 19.74 34.98 5.18
CA ALA A 11 20.29 33.92 4.38
C ALA A 11 19.44 32.66 4.56
N MET A 12 18.77 32.25 3.48
CA MET A 12 18.16 30.94 3.34
C MET A 12 19.30 29.91 3.37
N ALA A 13 19.60 29.41 4.58
CA ALA A 13 20.43 28.25 4.75
C ALA A 13 19.80 27.11 3.94
N ASP A 14 20.59 26.59 3.02
CA ASP A 14 20.33 25.44 2.17
C ASP A 14 20.12 24.19 3.05
N ASP A 15 18.90 24.01 3.54
CA ASP A 15 18.44 22.88 4.34
C ASP A 15 18.07 21.68 3.43
N SER A 16 18.88 21.43 2.39
CA SER A 16 18.66 20.36 1.40
C SER A 16 19.11 18.97 1.88
N GLU A 17 19.55 18.84 3.14
CA GLU A 17 19.84 17.56 3.79
C GLU A 17 18.70 17.04 4.70
N ALA A 18 17.46 17.55 4.56
CA ALA A 18 16.25 16.80 4.92
C ALA A 18 16.01 15.64 3.92
N GLY A 19 17.05 14.81 3.81
CA GLY A 19 17.21 13.42 3.40
C GLY A 19 16.24 12.82 2.40
N GLU A 20 16.76 12.48 1.21
CA GLU A 20 16.18 11.50 0.27
C GLU A 20 15.67 10.19 0.93
N ASP A 21 16.12 9.88 2.16
CA ASP A 21 15.72 8.72 2.95
C ASP A 21 14.30 8.83 3.55
N GLU A 22 13.79 10.03 3.85
CA GLU A 22 12.51 10.22 4.57
C GLU A 22 11.32 9.69 3.75
N PHE A 23 11.36 9.90 2.44
CA PHE A 23 10.33 9.47 1.50
C PHE A 23 10.69 8.18 0.74
N SER A 24 11.85 7.56 1.03
CA SER A 24 12.22 6.30 0.38
C SER A 24 11.22 5.19 0.72
N MET A 25 10.72 4.52 -0.32
CA MET A 25 9.86 3.35 -0.20
C MET A 25 10.61 2.17 0.44
N VAL A 26 11.91 2.02 0.14
CA VAL A 26 12.75 0.93 0.65
C VAL A 26 13.50 1.43 1.88
N LEU A 27 13.26 0.76 3.01
CA LEU A 27 13.93 1.01 4.28
C LEU A 27 15.31 0.36 4.30
N LYS A 28 16.31 1.12 4.80
CA LYS A 28 17.62 0.57 5.14
C LYS A 28 17.52 -0.26 6.43
N PRO A 29 18.37 -1.30 6.63
CA PRO A 29 18.34 -2.17 7.81
C PRO A 29 18.49 -1.48 9.20
N GLY A 30 18.88 -0.21 9.26
CA GLY A 30 18.96 0.58 10.50
C GLY A 30 17.92 1.70 10.62
N HIS A 31 17.00 1.83 9.66
CA HIS A 31 15.99 2.89 9.68
C HIS A 31 15.03 2.68 10.84
N GLU A 32 14.58 3.76 11.50
CA GLU A 32 13.64 3.72 12.64
C GLU A 32 12.36 2.93 12.33
N HIS A 33 11.74 3.16 11.16
CA HIS A 33 10.60 2.39 10.68
C HIS A 33 10.87 0.91 10.35
N ALA A 34 12.12 0.44 10.41
CA ALA A 34 12.46 -0.99 10.33
C ALA A 34 12.62 -1.64 11.72
N ALA A 35 12.35 -0.90 12.79
CA ALA A 35 12.37 -1.39 14.17
C ALA A 35 11.14 -2.30 14.45
N PRO A 36 11.23 -3.24 15.40
CA PRO A 36 10.18 -4.24 15.66
C PRO A 36 8.83 -3.68 16.13
N ASP A 37 8.83 -2.48 16.71
CA ASP A 37 7.63 -1.75 17.15
C ASP A 37 6.89 -1.08 15.98
N MET A 38 7.59 -0.82 14.88
CA MET A 38 7.05 -0.16 13.68
C MET A 38 6.93 -1.09 12.47
N TYR A 39 7.50 -2.30 12.51
CA TYR A 39 7.57 -3.24 11.38
C TYR A 39 7.22 -4.68 11.78
N PRO A 40 6.44 -5.43 10.98
CA PRO A 40 5.81 -5.02 9.72
C PRO A 40 4.58 -4.13 9.93
N ARG A 41 4.23 -3.34 8.91
CA ARG A 41 3.11 -2.39 8.99
C ARG A 41 2.24 -2.43 7.75
N LEU A 42 0.98 -2.77 7.99
CA LEU A 42 -0.14 -2.59 7.05
C LEU A 42 -1.16 -1.68 7.73
N GLY A 43 -1.60 -0.64 7.05
CA GLY A 43 -2.69 0.19 7.55
C GLY A 43 -3.76 0.45 6.51
N ASN A 44 -4.72 1.26 6.91
CA ASN A 44 -5.81 1.72 6.07
C ASN A 44 -6.11 3.19 6.40
N ILE A 45 -6.85 3.84 5.51
CA ILE A 45 -7.40 5.17 5.75
C ILE A 45 -8.92 5.02 5.76
N SER A 46 -9.55 5.42 6.86
CA SER A 46 -11.02 5.47 6.94
C SER A 46 -11.56 6.58 6.04
N ALA A 47 -12.68 6.32 5.39
CA ALA A 47 -13.32 7.32 4.54
C ALA A 47 -13.79 8.53 5.35
N GLY A 48 -14.10 8.34 6.65
CA GLY A 48 -14.45 9.41 7.58
C GLY A 48 -13.30 10.37 7.91
N LEU A 49 -12.04 10.01 7.63
CA LEU A 49 -10.92 10.96 7.73
C LEU A 49 -10.93 11.99 6.59
N MET A 50 -11.48 11.61 5.44
CA MET A 50 -11.38 12.35 4.18
C MET A 50 -12.71 12.98 3.76
N ASN A 51 -13.81 12.61 4.41
CA ASN A 51 -15.16 13.02 4.05
C ASN A 51 -15.95 13.38 5.32
N THR A 52 -16.80 14.40 5.23
CA THR A 52 -17.67 14.82 6.33
C THR A 52 -18.65 13.73 6.76
N ALA A 53 -19.19 12.98 5.79
CA ALA A 53 -20.09 11.86 6.03
C ALA A 53 -20.01 10.89 4.85
N VAL A 54 -20.09 9.60 5.14
CA VAL A 54 -20.07 8.51 4.14
C VAL A 54 -21.04 7.42 4.53
N LEU A 55 -21.54 6.70 3.53
CA LEU A 55 -22.27 5.46 3.78
C LEU A 55 -21.33 4.44 4.41
N ARG A 56 -21.83 3.72 5.42
CA ARG A 56 -21.16 2.58 6.02
C ARG A 56 -22.13 1.41 6.02
N ALA A 57 -21.69 0.26 5.52
CA ALA A 57 -22.47 -0.96 5.65
C ALA A 57 -22.39 -1.48 7.09
N GLU A 58 -23.54 -1.76 7.71
CA GLU A 58 -23.59 -2.44 9.01
C GLU A 58 -23.15 -3.91 8.87
N GLU A 59 -23.63 -4.56 7.82
CA GLU A 59 -23.28 -5.93 7.44
C GLU A 59 -22.61 -5.93 6.05
N PRO A 60 -21.28 -5.74 5.97
CA PRO A 60 -20.57 -5.75 4.71
C PRO A 60 -20.50 -7.17 4.13
N THR A 61 -20.84 -7.34 2.85
CA THR A 61 -20.61 -8.61 2.16
C THR A 61 -19.12 -8.88 1.98
N ARG A 62 -18.71 -10.12 1.69
CA ARG A 62 -17.30 -10.45 1.48
C ARG A 62 -16.74 -9.67 0.27
N PRO A 63 -15.55 -9.03 0.38
CA PRO A 63 -14.98 -8.33 -0.75
C PRO A 63 -14.52 -9.29 -1.85
N GLU A 64 -14.87 -8.96 -3.10
CA GLU A 64 -14.31 -9.53 -4.32
C GLU A 64 -13.16 -8.67 -4.82
N TYR A 65 -11.98 -9.26 -5.01
CA TYR A 65 -10.81 -8.55 -5.52
C TYR A 65 -10.76 -8.64 -7.04
N VAL A 66 -10.86 -7.49 -7.71
CA VAL A 66 -10.81 -7.39 -9.17
C VAL A 66 -9.53 -6.69 -9.58
N THR A 67 -8.70 -7.39 -10.35
CA THR A 67 -7.43 -6.82 -10.80
C THR A 67 -7.64 -5.85 -11.96
N VAL A 68 -7.03 -4.67 -11.87
CA VAL A 68 -7.10 -3.61 -12.89
C VAL A 68 -5.69 -3.40 -13.45
N PRO A 69 -5.43 -3.60 -14.75
CA PRO A 69 -4.14 -3.27 -15.35
C PRO A 69 -3.84 -1.79 -15.14
N LEU A 70 -2.74 -1.48 -14.43
CA LEU A 70 -2.19 -0.13 -14.33
C LEU A 70 -0.76 -0.18 -14.84
N ARG A 71 -0.45 0.63 -15.86
CA ARG A 71 0.90 0.63 -16.43
C ARG A 71 1.84 1.44 -15.53
N ARG A 72 3.12 1.09 -15.66
CA ARG A 72 4.21 1.70 -14.91
C ARG A 72 4.40 3.16 -15.37
N PHE A 73 4.49 4.10 -14.43
CA PHE A 73 4.82 5.49 -14.73
C PHE A 73 6.29 5.59 -15.18
N ARG A 74 6.54 5.70 -16.49
CA ARG A 74 7.90 5.87 -17.07
C ARG A 74 8.10 7.26 -17.68
N GLY A 75 7.83 8.31 -16.91
CA GLY A 75 8.15 9.70 -17.28
C GLY A 75 7.12 10.42 -18.15
N THR A 76 6.34 9.72 -18.98
CA THR A 76 5.14 10.30 -19.60
C THR A 76 3.89 9.76 -18.91
N VAL A 77 3.12 10.65 -18.29
CA VAL A 77 1.82 10.32 -17.69
C VAL A 77 0.84 10.04 -18.83
N ASP A 78 0.48 8.77 -19.03
CA ASP A 78 -0.70 8.43 -19.83
C ASP A 78 -1.93 8.89 -19.03
N GLU A 79 -2.65 9.88 -19.56
CA GLU A 79 -3.83 10.46 -18.92
C GLU A 79 -4.89 9.39 -18.63
N THR A 80 -4.96 8.34 -19.45
CA THR A 80 -5.91 7.22 -19.27
C THR A 80 -5.54 6.38 -18.06
N ASP A 81 -4.26 6.07 -17.89
CA ASP A 81 -3.76 5.30 -16.75
C ASP A 81 -3.89 6.12 -15.45
N LEU A 82 -3.62 7.43 -15.52
CA LEU A 82 -3.83 8.32 -14.37
C LEU A 82 -5.31 8.38 -13.97
N LYS A 83 -6.22 8.59 -14.92
CA LYS A 83 -7.67 8.58 -14.66
C LYS A 83 -8.13 7.26 -14.06
N THR A 84 -7.58 6.14 -14.56
CA THR A 84 -7.90 4.81 -14.02
C THR A 84 -7.38 4.64 -12.59
N SER A 85 -6.14 5.06 -12.32
CA SER A 85 -5.55 5.00 -10.98
C SER A 85 -6.34 5.86 -9.98
N VAL A 86 -6.74 7.07 -10.37
CA VAL A 86 -7.56 7.95 -9.53
C VAL A 86 -8.95 7.35 -9.28
N ALA A 87 -9.58 6.77 -10.30
CA ALA A 87 -10.87 6.10 -10.14
C ALA A 87 -10.80 4.89 -9.19
N VAL A 88 -9.75 4.05 -9.33
CA VAL A 88 -9.47 2.94 -8.40
C VAL A 88 -9.29 3.48 -6.98
N SER A 89 -8.51 4.54 -6.80
CA SER A 89 -8.27 5.19 -5.50
C SER A 89 -9.57 5.67 -4.85
N ARG A 90 -10.36 6.48 -5.57
CA ARG A 90 -11.64 7.02 -5.07
C ARG A 90 -12.61 5.91 -4.71
N TRP A 91 -12.72 4.89 -5.55
CA TRP A 91 -13.56 3.73 -5.27
C TRP A 91 -13.13 3.00 -3.99
N ASN A 92 -11.84 2.68 -3.89
CA ASN A 92 -11.26 1.96 -2.76
C ASN A 92 -11.26 2.76 -1.45
N GLN A 93 -11.18 4.09 -1.52
CA GLN A 93 -11.26 4.97 -0.36
C GLN A 93 -12.57 4.78 0.40
N LEU A 94 -13.67 4.51 -0.31
CA LEU A 94 -14.99 4.26 0.26
C LEU A 94 -15.17 2.79 0.67
N TRP A 95 -14.11 2.13 1.17
CA TRP A 95 -14.16 0.70 1.48
C TRP A 95 -15.20 0.36 2.56
N GLU A 96 -15.47 1.27 3.49
CA GLU A 96 -16.47 1.11 4.55
C GLU A 96 -17.92 1.06 4.04
N ALA A 97 -18.19 1.63 2.85
CA ALA A 97 -19.50 1.55 2.19
C ALA A 97 -19.80 0.16 1.63
N ALA A 98 -18.79 -0.72 1.53
CA ALA A 98 -18.90 -2.10 1.05
C ALA A 98 -19.69 -2.22 -0.26
N GLN A 99 -20.77 -3.00 -0.28
CA GLN A 99 -21.62 -3.20 -1.44
C GLN A 99 -22.32 -1.93 -1.94
N PHE A 100 -22.42 -0.88 -1.14
CA PHE A 100 -23.18 0.33 -1.48
C PHE A 100 -22.37 1.39 -2.23
N ARG A 101 -21.09 1.13 -2.57
CA ARG A 101 -20.22 2.10 -3.27
C ARG A 101 -20.84 2.62 -4.57
N ARG A 102 -21.51 1.77 -5.34
CA ARG A 102 -22.18 2.17 -6.60
C ARG A 102 -23.19 3.30 -6.42
N ARG A 103 -23.78 3.47 -5.23
CA ARG A 103 -24.74 4.54 -4.95
C ARG A 103 -24.10 5.93 -4.87
N ILE A 104 -22.78 5.99 -4.80
CA ILE A 104 -21.98 7.22 -4.69
C ILE A 104 -21.40 7.63 -6.05
N PHE A 105 -21.17 6.68 -6.96
CA PHE A 105 -20.50 6.91 -8.24
C PHE A 105 -21.48 6.88 -9.42
N GLY A 106 -21.40 7.89 -10.30
CA GLY A 106 -22.06 7.94 -11.60
C GLY A 106 -21.26 7.25 -12.72
N GLU A 107 -21.79 7.28 -13.94
CA GLU A 107 -21.10 6.77 -15.14
C GLU A 107 -19.89 7.63 -15.49
N GLU A 108 -19.98 8.92 -15.23
CA GLU A 108 -18.95 9.93 -15.45
C GLU A 108 -17.77 9.84 -14.48
N ASP A 109 -17.95 9.21 -13.32
CA ASP A 109 -16.92 9.10 -12.29
C ASP A 109 -15.93 7.95 -12.53
N LEU A 110 -16.35 6.94 -13.28
CA LEU A 110 -15.60 5.69 -13.45
C LEU A 110 -15.31 5.43 -14.92
N PRO A 111 -14.05 5.07 -15.28
CA PRO A 111 -13.75 4.56 -16.61
C PRO A 111 -14.66 3.36 -16.97
N GLY A 112 -15.08 3.27 -18.23
CA GLY A 112 -16.06 2.28 -18.70
C GLY A 112 -15.84 0.84 -18.19
N PRO A 113 -14.61 0.28 -18.18
CA PRO A 113 -14.37 -1.04 -17.61
C PRO A 113 -14.70 -1.16 -16.12
N LEU A 114 -14.38 -0.14 -15.30
CA LEU A 114 -14.70 -0.13 -13.87
C LEU A 114 -16.18 0.13 -13.63
N TYR A 115 -16.78 1.03 -14.41
CA TYR A 115 -18.22 1.30 -14.37
C TYR A 115 -19.03 0.02 -14.61
N ARG A 116 -18.68 -0.78 -15.63
CA ARG A 116 -19.36 -2.07 -15.90
C ARG A 116 -19.34 -3.03 -14.72
N VAL A 117 -18.30 -2.98 -13.88
CA VAL A 117 -18.24 -3.79 -12.64
C VAL A 117 -19.16 -3.20 -11.59
N ALA A 118 -19.13 -1.88 -11.41
CA ALA A 118 -19.96 -1.16 -10.46
C ALA A 118 -21.46 -1.26 -10.82
N ASP A 119 -21.81 -1.28 -12.11
CA ASP A 119 -23.18 -1.34 -12.63
C ASP A 119 -23.86 -2.71 -12.45
N ARG A 120 -23.14 -3.70 -11.88
CA ARG A 120 -23.73 -4.96 -11.44
C ARG A 120 -24.63 -4.81 -10.20
N GLY A 121 -24.72 -3.61 -9.62
CA GLY A 121 -25.56 -3.29 -8.48
C GLY A 121 -24.77 -3.25 -7.17
N ASP A 122 -25.39 -3.72 -6.09
CA ASP A 122 -24.77 -3.72 -4.76
C ASP A 122 -23.73 -4.86 -4.64
N VAL A 123 -22.52 -4.63 -5.15
CA VAL A 123 -21.38 -5.56 -5.10
C VAL A 123 -20.22 -4.99 -4.27
N ASN A 124 -19.66 -5.77 -3.35
CA ASN A 124 -18.49 -5.35 -2.58
C ASN A 124 -17.20 -5.69 -3.34
N VAL A 125 -16.84 -4.86 -4.31
CA VAL A 125 -15.61 -5.04 -5.10
C VAL A 125 -14.49 -4.14 -4.59
N VAL A 126 -13.28 -4.69 -4.46
CA VAL A 126 -12.05 -3.92 -4.24
C VAL A 126 -11.20 -4.02 -5.50
N PHE A 127 -10.89 -2.88 -6.10
CA PHE A 127 -10.03 -2.85 -7.28
C PHE A 127 -8.55 -2.92 -6.85
N VAL A 128 -7.79 -3.81 -7.47
CA VAL A 128 -6.38 -4.04 -7.14
C VAL A 128 -5.52 -3.80 -8.37
N PRO A 129 -4.54 -2.90 -8.34
CA PRO A 129 -3.62 -2.74 -9.45
C PRO A 129 -2.90 -4.04 -9.81
N ARG A 130 -2.90 -4.37 -11.11
CA ARG A 130 -2.11 -5.45 -11.67
C ARG A 130 -0.84 -4.90 -12.26
N THR A 131 0.27 -5.17 -11.59
CA THR A 131 1.63 -4.84 -12.06
C THR A 131 2.39 -6.10 -12.48
N ALA A 132 3.61 -5.95 -13.00
CA ALA A 132 4.42 -7.10 -13.43
C ALA A 132 4.85 -7.96 -12.23
N SER A 133 5.30 -7.34 -11.15
CA SER A 133 5.59 -8.03 -9.88
C SER A 133 4.36 -8.62 -9.19
N ARG A 134 3.15 -8.14 -9.54
CA ARG A 134 1.89 -8.43 -8.84
C ARG A 134 1.89 -7.98 -7.38
N TYR A 135 2.74 -7.02 -7.03
CA TYR A 135 2.92 -6.61 -5.64
C TYR A 135 1.59 -6.25 -4.94
N TYR A 136 0.75 -5.41 -5.55
CA TYR A 136 -0.49 -4.95 -4.90
C TYR A 136 -1.51 -6.07 -4.65
N GLU A 137 -1.49 -7.14 -5.44
CA GLU A 137 -2.28 -8.35 -5.19
C GLU A 137 -1.85 -9.07 -3.92
N TYR A 138 -0.58 -8.92 -3.55
CA TYR A 138 0.01 -9.58 -2.39
C TYR A 138 0.44 -8.62 -1.29
N ALA A 139 0.18 -7.31 -1.42
CA ALA A 139 0.66 -6.30 -0.48
C ALA A 139 0.20 -6.59 0.96
N PRO A 140 -1.07 -6.97 1.24
CA PRO A 140 -1.48 -7.36 2.59
C PRO A 140 -0.67 -8.54 3.14
N LEU A 141 -0.33 -9.51 2.29
CA LEU A 141 0.49 -10.65 2.70
C LEU A 141 1.95 -10.23 2.90
N PHE A 142 2.51 -9.42 2.03
CA PHE A 142 3.88 -8.93 2.18
C PHE A 142 4.06 -8.17 3.50
N HIS A 143 3.14 -7.26 3.81
CA HIS A 143 3.19 -6.37 4.98
C HIS A 143 2.72 -7.01 6.29
N LEU A 144 2.57 -8.32 6.32
CA LEU A 144 2.39 -9.10 7.55
C LEU A 144 3.62 -9.98 7.84
N LEU A 145 4.61 -10.04 6.94
CA LEU A 145 5.80 -10.85 7.15
C LEU A 145 6.79 -10.14 8.11
N PRO A 146 7.33 -10.85 9.11
CA PRO A 146 8.37 -10.30 9.95
C PRO A 146 9.60 -9.92 9.13
N ARG A 147 10.30 -8.85 9.53
CA ARG A 147 11.56 -8.38 8.93
C ARG A 147 12.55 -9.54 8.65
N ALA A 148 12.80 -10.39 9.64
CA ALA A 148 13.73 -11.50 9.52
C ALA A 148 13.31 -12.55 8.45
N ALA A 149 12.02 -12.64 8.13
CA ALA A 149 11.56 -13.48 7.02
C ALA A 149 11.87 -12.81 5.67
N LEU A 150 11.60 -11.51 5.54
CA LEU A 150 11.90 -10.77 4.32
C LEU A 150 13.40 -10.80 3.99
N GLU A 151 14.25 -10.44 4.95
CA GLU A 151 15.71 -10.43 4.79
C GLU A 151 16.26 -11.81 4.39
N ARG A 152 15.82 -12.88 5.08
CA ARG A 152 16.25 -14.26 4.78
C ARG A 152 15.90 -14.69 3.36
N HIS A 153 14.80 -14.18 2.82
CA HIS A 153 14.34 -14.53 1.47
C HIS A 153 14.72 -13.47 0.43
N GLY A 154 15.58 -12.51 0.78
CA GLY A 154 16.05 -11.46 -0.11
C GLY A 154 14.93 -10.57 -0.64
N LEU A 155 13.94 -10.28 0.20
CA LEU A 155 12.88 -9.31 -0.06
C LEU A 155 13.25 -7.96 0.59
N PRO A 156 12.90 -6.84 -0.04
CA PRO A 156 13.17 -5.51 0.53
C PRO A 156 12.34 -5.29 1.81
N LEU A 157 12.76 -4.33 2.63
CA LEU A 157 11.92 -3.80 3.70
C LEU A 157 11.17 -2.59 3.14
N LEU A 158 9.87 -2.73 2.87
CA LEU A 158 9.07 -1.61 2.34
C LEU A 158 8.41 -0.84 3.49
N ARG A 159 8.49 0.49 3.46
CA ARG A 159 8.11 1.39 4.55
C ARG A 159 6.70 1.15 5.10
N TYR A 160 5.72 1.03 4.20
CA TYR A 160 4.32 0.95 4.59
C TYR A 160 3.50 0.22 3.52
N GLY A 161 2.62 -0.66 3.99
CA GLY A 161 1.55 -1.23 3.18
C GLY A 161 0.24 -0.51 3.43
N GLU A 162 -0.55 -0.35 2.39
CA GLU A 162 -1.92 0.13 2.50
C GLU A 162 -2.91 -0.91 1.97
N TRP A 163 -4.00 -1.09 2.71
CA TRP A 163 -5.16 -1.83 2.24
C TRP A 163 -6.47 -1.06 2.51
N PRO A 164 -7.33 -0.87 1.50
CA PRO A 164 -7.10 -1.17 0.09
C PRO A 164 -6.06 -0.25 -0.57
N PHE A 165 -5.70 -0.51 -1.83
CA PHE A 165 -4.83 0.39 -2.58
C PHE A 165 -5.50 1.76 -2.75
N LEU A 166 -4.86 2.84 -2.27
CA LEU A 166 -5.28 4.21 -2.58
C LEU A 166 -4.32 4.89 -3.55
N THR A 167 -3.01 4.77 -3.33
CA THR A 167 -2.05 5.42 -4.21
C THR A 167 -0.76 4.63 -4.34
N GLN A 168 -0.04 4.89 -5.41
CA GLN A 168 1.30 4.35 -5.63
C GLN A 168 2.32 5.29 -5.01
N LEU A 169 2.97 4.87 -3.91
CA LEU A 169 3.98 5.64 -3.16
C LEU A 169 5.39 5.60 -3.80
N GLY A 170 5.48 5.42 -5.11
CA GLY A 170 6.74 5.28 -5.87
C GLY A 170 6.76 4.07 -6.81
N ASP A 171 7.86 3.86 -7.55
CA ASP A 171 7.95 2.76 -8.53
C ASP A 171 8.25 1.41 -7.86
N ILE A 172 7.19 0.73 -7.43
CA ILE A 172 7.30 -0.57 -6.75
C ILE A 172 8.05 -1.61 -7.59
N GLU A 173 7.98 -1.52 -8.92
CA GLU A 173 8.62 -2.47 -9.82
C GLU A 173 10.16 -2.36 -9.79
N ASP A 174 10.69 -1.22 -9.35
CA ASP A 174 12.14 -1.07 -9.12
C ASP A 174 12.56 -1.48 -7.70
N ALA A 175 11.63 -1.40 -6.74
CA ALA A 175 11.90 -1.73 -5.35
C ALA A 175 11.90 -3.25 -5.09
N VAL A 176 11.14 -4.03 -5.86
CA VAL A 176 10.98 -5.48 -5.64
C VAL A 176 11.78 -6.31 -6.65
N PRO A 177 12.30 -7.49 -6.26
CA PRO A 177 13.05 -8.35 -7.18
C PRO A 177 12.15 -8.94 -8.28
N ALA A 178 12.71 -9.24 -9.44
CA ALA A 178 11.96 -9.79 -10.58
C ALA A 178 11.24 -11.13 -10.26
N ASP A 179 11.78 -11.92 -9.33
CA ASP A 179 11.18 -13.17 -8.83
C ASP A 179 10.38 -12.97 -7.52
N PHE A 180 9.87 -11.76 -7.29
CA PHE A 180 9.13 -11.34 -6.09
C PHE A 180 8.10 -12.39 -5.64
N HIS A 181 7.22 -12.84 -6.53
CA HIS A 181 6.17 -13.80 -6.21
C HIS A 181 6.74 -15.11 -5.62
N SER A 182 7.80 -15.64 -6.22
CA SER A 182 8.46 -16.87 -5.78
C SER A 182 9.14 -16.69 -4.41
N ARG A 183 9.80 -15.55 -4.18
CA ARG A 183 10.40 -15.23 -2.87
C ARG A 183 9.36 -15.06 -1.79
N LEU A 184 8.27 -14.33 -2.09
CA LEU A 184 7.16 -14.10 -1.17
C LEU A 184 6.49 -15.41 -0.77
N SER A 185 6.21 -16.29 -1.73
CA SER A 185 5.63 -17.61 -1.48
C SER A 185 6.51 -18.44 -0.53
N ARG A 186 7.83 -18.49 -0.76
CA ARG A 186 8.78 -19.18 0.14
C ARG A 186 8.84 -18.53 1.53
N ALA A 187 8.81 -17.21 1.61
CA ALA A 187 8.85 -16.48 2.87
C ALA A 187 7.60 -16.75 3.73
N TRP A 188 6.42 -16.77 3.10
CA TRP A 188 5.17 -17.15 3.74
C TRP A 188 5.14 -18.60 4.19
N ALA A 189 5.53 -19.53 3.31
CA ALA A 189 5.63 -20.94 3.66
C ALA A 189 6.55 -21.16 4.86
N GLY A 190 7.73 -20.53 4.89
CA GLY A 190 8.66 -20.63 6.02
C GLY A 190 8.19 -19.95 7.30
N THR A 191 7.25 -19.01 7.20
CA THR A 191 6.69 -18.29 8.36
C THR A 191 5.53 -19.07 8.98
N VAL A 192 4.61 -19.59 8.16
CA VAL A 192 3.43 -20.34 8.59
C VAL A 192 3.79 -21.78 8.95
N TRP A 193 4.63 -22.42 8.14
CA TRP A 193 5.06 -23.82 8.33
C TRP A 193 6.38 -23.95 9.04
N ARG A 194 6.70 -23.05 9.98
CA ARG A 194 7.86 -23.24 10.85
C ARG A 194 7.83 -24.68 11.36
N PRO A 195 8.90 -25.47 11.19
CA PRO A 195 8.93 -26.81 11.75
C PRO A 195 8.64 -26.67 13.23
N SER A 196 7.57 -27.32 13.70
CA SER A 196 7.40 -27.59 15.12
C SER A 196 8.72 -28.19 15.59
N ARG A 197 9.54 -27.40 16.29
CA ARG A 197 10.78 -27.94 16.85
C ARG A 197 10.35 -29.13 17.71
N PRO A 198 10.95 -30.33 17.56
CA PRO A 198 10.67 -31.40 18.49
C PRO A 198 11.01 -30.86 19.89
N VAL A 199 10.02 -30.92 20.78
CA VAL A 199 10.23 -30.70 22.22
C VAL A 199 11.35 -31.66 22.60
N ARG A 200 12.53 -31.13 22.95
CA ARG A 200 13.60 -31.96 23.50
C ARG A 200 13.01 -32.68 24.72
N PRO A 201 12.96 -34.01 24.77
CA PRO A 201 12.55 -34.69 26.00
C PRO A 201 13.51 -34.24 27.10
N ALA A 202 12.93 -33.82 28.23
CA ALA A 202 13.70 -33.48 29.42
C ALA A 202 14.62 -34.66 29.72
N ARG A 203 15.93 -34.41 29.71
CA ARG A 203 16.90 -35.41 30.17
C ARG A 203 16.67 -35.57 31.67
N HIS A 204 15.94 -36.61 32.07
CA HIS A 204 16.04 -37.13 33.42
C HIS A 204 17.49 -37.58 33.61
N ARG A 205 18.24 -36.83 34.43
CA ARG A 205 19.50 -37.32 34.98
C ARG A 205 19.16 -38.33 36.09
N PRO A 206 19.94 -39.43 36.19
CA PRO A 206 19.80 -40.42 37.25
C PRO A 206 20.11 -39.83 38.63
#